data_AF-A0AAN6LAP5-F1
#
_entry.id   AF-A0AAN6LAP5-F1
#
_cell.length_a   1.000
_cell.length_b   1.000
_cell.length_c   1.000
_cell.angle_alpha   90.00
_cell.angle_beta   90.00
_cell.angle_gamma   90.00
#
_symmetry.space_group_name_H-M   'P 1'
#
loop_
_entity.id
_entity.type
_entity.pdbx_description
1 polymer ?
#
loop_
_entity_poly.entity_id
_entity_poly.type
_entity_poly.pdbx_seq_one_letter_code
_entity_poly.pdbx_strand_id
1 'polypeptide(L)'
;MDEIIEEQVREFILRLWTDEYNLDLSVQYKPTLSVEDLLSVLYYHWCLDMSAVPHEWYTVQLPLLMLMTAYTSSRPGALIESGCVRGSNDALQYRDVVLRVIPNLEDPERHVLVIEVTLMFMKGKRNKSQPYIPFPSLLMCASLGYDIFRIDVPPCCNSLQWRWRSEKLNIPVFHHTYHTAHRVRTSPDCALPYDAFNQYLQPLIPYCIRRATANAVDDVVLAAERNQVLGHSQTDIFERSYLLQKGK
;
A
#
# COMPACT_ATOMS: atom_id res chain seq x y z
N MET A 1 -36.75 -5.06 1.43
CA MET A 1 -37.32 -3.93 0.68
C MET A 1 -36.27 -3.37 -0.27
N ASP A 2 -35.01 -3.22 0.18
CA ASP A 2 -33.89 -2.73 -0.66
C ASP A 2 -33.51 -3.66 -1.82
N GLU A 3 -33.58 -4.98 -1.65
CA GLU A 3 -33.13 -5.95 -2.66
C GLU A 3 -33.97 -5.91 -3.96
N ILE A 4 -35.28 -5.68 -3.84
CA ILE A 4 -36.19 -5.54 -4.99
C ILE A 4 -35.91 -4.24 -5.75
N ILE A 5 -35.58 -3.18 -5.02
CA ILE A 5 -35.24 -1.87 -5.61
C ILE A 5 -33.88 -1.96 -6.33
N GLU A 6 -32.88 -2.62 -5.73
CA GLU A 6 -31.60 -2.87 -6.37
C GLU A 6 -31.75 -3.66 -7.68
N GLU A 7 -32.56 -4.73 -7.67
CA GLU A 7 -32.81 -5.55 -8.88
C GLU A 7 -33.48 -4.72 -9.99
N GLN A 8 -34.47 -3.89 -9.64
CA GLN A 8 -35.16 -3.01 -10.59
C GLN A 8 -34.24 -1.93 -11.16
N VAL A 9 -33.40 -1.31 -10.33
CA VAL A 9 -32.42 -0.31 -10.77
C VAL A 9 -31.39 -0.97 -11.68
N ARG A 10 -30.96 -2.20 -11.37
CA ARG A 10 -29.99 -2.95 -12.16
C ARG A 10 -30.55 -3.33 -13.53
N GLU A 11 -31.78 -3.84 -13.58
CA GLU A 11 -32.51 -4.09 -14.84
C GLU A 11 -32.63 -2.81 -15.67
N PHE A 12 -32.97 -1.68 -15.05
CA PHE A 12 -33.12 -0.40 -15.72
C PHE A 12 -31.80 0.09 -16.34
N ILE A 13 -30.69 0.01 -15.60
CA ILE A 13 -29.36 0.38 -16.11
C ILE A 13 -28.91 -0.56 -17.24
N LEU A 14 -29.06 -1.87 -17.06
CA LEU A 14 -28.57 -2.87 -18.00
C LEU A 14 -29.37 -2.93 -19.30
N ARG A 15 -30.68 -2.63 -19.28
CA ARG A 15 -31.52 -2.63 -20.47
C ARG A 15 -31.62 -1.25 -21.11
N LEU A 16 -32.16 -0.27 -20.39
CA LEU A 16 -32.53 1.00 -21.01
C LEU A 16 -31.30 1.87 -21.28
N TRP A 17 -30.46 2.07 -20.26
CA TRP A 17 -29.34 3.01 -20.38
C TRP A 17 -28.17 2.45 -21.17
N THR A 18 -27.95 1.14 -21.10
CA THR A 18 -26.89 0.50 -21.88
C THR A 18 -27.17 0.64 -23.38
N ASP A 19 -28.42 0.42 -23.80
CA ASP A 19 -28.83 0.55 -25.19
C ASP A 19 -28.91 2.02 -25.64
N GLU A 20 -29.47 2.90 -24.80
CA GLU A 20 -29.63 4.33 -25.12
C GLU A 20 -28.30 5.08 -25.23
N TYR A 21 -27.34 4.77 -24.35
CA TYR A 21 -26.05 5.47 -24.27
C TYR A 21 -24.86 4.65 -24.79
N ASN A 22 -25.10 3.46 -25.35
CA ASN A 22 -24.08 2.54 -25.84
C ASN A 22 -22.96 2.31 -24.79
N LEU A 23 -23.36 2.00 -23.55
CA LEU A 23 -22.43 1.86 -22.43
C LEU A 23 -21.59 0.59 -22.59
N ASP A 24 -20.28 0.73 -22.44
CA ASP A 24 -19.37 -0.42 -22.41
C ASP A 24 -19.48 -1.15 -21.06
N LEU A 25 -20.22 -2.27 -21.07
CA LEU A 25 -20.33 -3.18 -19.94
C LEU A 25 -19.19 -4.23 -19.91
N SER A 26 -18.25 -4.18 -20.85
CA SER A 26 -17.16 -5.13 -20.88
C SER A 26 -16.30 -5.03 -19.63
N VAL A 27 -15.90 -6.20 -19.12
CA VAL A 27 -14.95 -6.25 -18.01
C VAL A 27 -13.58 -5.90 -18.56
N GLN A 28 -13.14 -4.67 -18.31
CA GLN A 28 -11.80 -4.23 -18.73
C GLN A 28 -10.72 -5.10 -18.09
N TYR A 29 -9.73 -5.47 -18.91
CA TYR A 29 -8.53 -6.13 -18.42
C TYR A 29 -7.85 -5.23 -17.40
N LYS A 30 -7.51 -5.83 -16.28
CA LYS A 30 -6.93 -5.18 -15.12
C LYS A 30 -5.54 -5.77 -14.99
N PRO A 31 -4.46 -5.01 -15.26
CA PRO A 31 -3.13 -5.56 -15.20
C PRO A 31 -2.86 -6.12 -13.80
N THR A 32 -2.23 -7.28 -13.76
CA THR A 32 -1.72 -7.91 -12.55
C THR A 32 -0.20 -7.91 -12.60
N LEU A 33 0.40 -8.06 -11.43
CA LEU A 33 1.84 -8.03 -11.23
C LEU A 33 2.16 -9.24 -10.34
N SER A 34 3.20 -10.01 -10.65
CA SER A 34 3.66 -11.12 -9.80
C SER A 34 4.59 -10.60 -8.70
N VAL A 35 4.96 -11.45 -7.74
CA VAL A 35 5.97 -11.10 -6.74
C VAL A 35 7.33 -10.86 -7.39
N GLU A 36 7.68 -11.63 -8.42
CA GLU A 36 8.93 -11.49 -9.18
C GLU A 36 8.97 -10.17 -9.95
N ASP A 37 7.84 -9.76 -10.53
CA ASP A 37 7.71 -8.46 -11.18
C ASP A 37 7.89 -7.31 -10.18
N LEU A 38 7.35 -7.42 -8.95
CA LEU A 38 7.57 -6.39 -7.91
C LEU A 38 9.05 -6.26 -7.55
N LEU A 39 9.74 -7.40 -7.38
CA LEU A 39 11.18 -7.42 -7.14
C LEU A 39 11.95 -6.82 -8.31
N SER A 40 11.52 -7.09 -9.54
CA SER A 40 12.12 -6.54 -10.76
C SER A 40 11.92 -5.02 -10.84
N VAL A 41 10.74 -4.51 -10.48
CA VAL A 41 10.47 -3.06 -10.40
C VAL A 41 11.33 -2.40 -9.33
N LEU A 42 11.46 -3.00 -8.15
CA LEU A 42 12.31 -2.49 -7.07
C LEU A 42 13.80 -2.52 -7.46
N TYR A 43 14.26 -3.59 -8.09
CA TYR A 43 15.62 -3.71 -8.60
C TYR A 43 15.90 -2.67 -9.68
N TYR A 44 14.98 -2.50 -10.64
CA TYR A 44 15.10 -1.48 -11.66
C TYR A 44 15.21 -0.09 -11.03
N HIS A 45 14.31 0.25 -10.12
CA HIS A 45 14.30 1.52 -9.39
C HIS A 45 15.64 1.82 -8.69
N TRP A 46 16.22 0.84 -8.00
CA TRP A 46 17.46 1.07 -7.23
C TRP A 46 18.74 0.97 -8.05
N CYS A 47 18.78 0.08 -9.05
CA CYS A 47 20.03 -0.33 -9.69
C CYS A 47 20.16 0.15 -11.13
N LEU A 48 19.05 0.38 -11.83
CA LEU A 48 19.03 0.60 -13.29
C LEU A 48 18.41 1.93 -13.70
N ASP A 49 17.53 2.51 -12.88
CA ASP A 49 16.81 3.70 -13.24
C ASP A 49 17.74 4.93 -13.24
N MET A 50 17.93 5.49 -14.43
CA MET A 50 18.70 6.71 -14.67
C MET A 50 17.79 7.91 -14.93
N SER A 51 16.47 7.73 -14.78
CA SER A 51 15.48 8.79 -15.00
C SER A 51 15.64 9.92 -13.99
N ALA A 52 15.43 11.14 -14.43
CA ALA A 52 15.44 12.29 -13.54
C ALA A 52 14.22 12.22 -12.61
N VAL A 53 14.47 11.98 -11.32
CA VAL A 53 13.44 12.12 -10.28
C VAL A 53 13.31 13.60 -9.84
N PRO A 54 12.11 14.08 -9.49
CA PRO A 54 11.94 15.47 -9.06
C PRO A 54 12.81 15.87 -7.86
N HIS A 55 13.12 14.92 -6.98
CA HIS A 55 13.97 15.08 -5.81
C HIS A 55 14.51 13.69 -5.41
N GLU A 56 15.74 13.62 -4.89
CA GLU A 56 16.39 12.37 -4.45
C GLU A 56 15.60 11.63 -3.34
N TRP A 57 14.66 12.32 -2.70
CA TRP A 57 13.79 11.74 -1.67
C TRP A 57 12.88 10.66 -2.26
N TYR A 58 12.43 10.84 -3.51
CA TYR A 58 11.63 9.86 -4.25
C TYR A 58 12.34 8.51 -4.41
N THR A 59 13.68 8.51 -4.49
CA THR A 59 14.47 7.28 -4.59
C THR A 59 14.33 6.39 -3.36
N VAL A 60 14.04 6.96 -2.18
CA VAL A 60 13.85 6.21 -0.93
C VAL A 60 12.36 5.98 -0.63
N GLN A 61 11.53 7.02 -0.76
CA GLN A 61 10.14 6.94 -0.33
C GLN A 61 9.28 6.06 -1.26
N LEU A 62 9.58 6.01 -2.57
CA LEU A 62 8.76 5.26 -3.52
C LEU A 62 8.90 3.75 -3.36
N PRO A 63 10.12 3.17 -3.26
CA PRO A 63 10.28 1.74 -2.95
C PRO A 63 9.65 1.38 -1.61
N LEU A 64 9.84 2.24 -0.60
CA LEU A 64 9.21 2.04 0.70
C LEU A 64 7.68 2.04 0.59
N LEU A 65 7.08 2.93 -0.22
CA LEU A 65 5.65 2.96 -0.48
C LEU A 65 5.16 1.72 -1.23
N MET A 66 5.90 1.26 -2.24
CA MET A 66 5.60 0.03 -2.97
C MET A 66 5.61 -1.18 -2.03
N LEU A 67 6.65 -1.29 -1.19
CA LEU A 67 6.75 -2.32 -0.17
C LEU A 67 5.62 -2.21 0.85
N MET A 68 5.35 -1.03 1.44
CA MET A 68 4.23 -0.87 2.38
C MET A 68 2.89 -1.23 1.74
N THR A 69 2.67 -0.88 0.48
CA THR A 69 1.44 -1.25 -0.26
C THR A 69 1.35 -2.77 -0.45
N ALA A 70 2.45 -3.41 -0.84
CA ALA A 70 2.52 -4.86 -1.00
C ALA A 70 2.31 -5.58 0.33
N TYR A 71 3.01 -5.15 1.39
CA TYR A 71 3.01 -5.84 2.67
C TYR A 71 1.71 -5.66 3.44
N THR A 72 1.16 -4.44 3.46
CA THR A 72 -0.12 -4.20 4.15
C THR A 72 -1.34 -4.65 3.34
N SER A 73 -1.15 -4.99 2.06
CA SER A 73 -2.22 -5.14 1.06
C SER A 73 -3.17 -3.94 0.99
N SER A 74 -2.84 -2.80 1.61
CA SER A 74 -3.77 -1.68 1.73
C SER A 74 -3.91 -0.96 0.39
N ARG A 75 -5.00 -0.19 0.23
CA ARG A 75 -5.09 0.71 -0.92
C ARG A 75 -4.05 1.80 -0.74
N PRO A 76 -3.35 2.26 -1.78
CA PRO A 76 -2.36 3.32 -1.66
C PRO A 76 -2.92 4.57 -1.00
N GLY A 77 -4.18 4.93 -1.29
CA GLY A 77 -4.87 6.06 -0.64
C GLY A 77 -5.16 5.91 0.86
N ALA A 78 -4.76 4.81 1.50
CA ALA A 78 -4.73 4.68 2.96
C ALA A 78 -3.35 5.02 3.55
N LEU A 79 -2.30 5.02 2.72
CA LEU A 79 -0.91 5.35 3.07
C LEU A 79 -0.56 6.78 2.65
N ILE A 80 -1.06 7.21 1.49
CA ILE A 80 -0.80 8.51 0.87
C ILE A 80 -2.13 9.24 0.61
N GLU A 81 -2.07 10.52 0.22
CA GLU A 81 -3.28 11.31 0.02
C GLU A 81 -4.13 10.72 -1.11
N SER A 82 -5.36 10.33 -0.75
CA SER A 82 -6.28 9.67 -1.66
C SER A 82 -6.76 10.60 -2.78
N GLY A 83 -6.69 10.14 -4.03
CA GLY A 83 -7.27 10.86 -5.17
C GLY A 83 -8.79 11.08 -5.09
N CYS A 84 -9.51 10.38 -4.21
CA CYS A 84 -10.94 10.60 -3.96
C CYS A 84 -11.22 11.74 -2.97
N VAL A 85 -10.21 12.19 -2.22
CA VAL A 85 -10.32 13.24 -1.20
C VAL A 85 -9.11 14.18 -1.34
N ARG A 86 -8.94 14.74 -2.54
CA ARG A 86 -7.81 15.64 -2.86
C ARG A 86 -7.85 16.89 -1.99
N GLY A 87 -6.69 17.33 -1.53
CA GLY A 87 -6.54 18.50 -0.65
C GLY A 87 -6.86 18.22 0.82
N SER A 88 -7.16 16.98 1.20
CA SER A 88 -7.37 16.61 2.61
C SER A 88 -6.06 16.53 3.39
N ASN A 89 -4.95 16.24 2.71
CA ASN A 89 -3.68 15.91 3.36
C ASN A 89 -3.75 14.67 4.29
N ASP A 90 -4.83 13.88 4.18
CA ASP A 90 -5.03 12.64 4.93
C ASP A 90 -4.07 11.56 4.40
N ALA A 91 -3.07 11.19 5.19
CA ALA A 91 -2.08 10.17 4.85
C ALA A 91 -1.45 9.57 6.12
N LEU A 92 -0.78 8.43 5.97
CA LEU A 92 -0.04 7.79 7.07
C LEU A 92 0.95 8.77 7.70
N GLN A 93 0.90 8.92 9.02
CA GLN A 93 1.77 9.83 9.76
C GLN A 93 2.74 9.04 10.64
N TYR A 94 3.82 9.68 11.10
CA TYR A 94 4.82 8.99 11.94
C TYR A 94 4.23 8.43 13.24
N ARG A 95 3.20 9.08 13.82
CA ARG A 95 2.51 8.54 15.01
C ARG A 95 1.84 7.19 14.77
N ASP A 96 1.51 6.88 13.53
CA ASP A 96 0.83 5.66 13.11
C ASP A 96 1.82 4.52 12.78
N VAL A 97 3.13 4.81 12.85
CA VAL A 97 4.22 3.85 12.55
C VAL A 97 5.02 3.59 13.82
N VAL A 98 5.15 2.32 14.20
CA VAL A 98 6.01 1.89 15.30
C VAL A 98 7.16 1.05 14.73
N LEU A 99 8.39 1.47 15.01
CA LEU A 99 9.58 0.70 14.69
C LEU A 99 10.03 -0.05 15.94
N ARG A 100 10.25 -1.35 15.80
CA ARG A 100 10.67 -2.25 16.88
C ARG A 100 11.77 -3.18 16.38
N VAL A 101 12.85 -3.33 17.13
CA VAL A 101 13.84 -4.39 16.93
C VAL A 101 13.49 -5.54 17.87
N ILE A 102 13.40 -6.76 17.33
CA ILE A 102 13.18 -7.99 18.11
C ILE A 102 14.37 -8.95 17.96
N PRO A 103 14.69 -9.74 18.99
CA PRO A 103 15.63 -10.83 18.86
C PRO A 103 15.13 -11.86 17.86
N ASN A 104 16.02 -12.28 16.96
CA ASN A 104 15.74 -13.39 16.07
C ASN A 104 16.04 -14.70 16.80
N LEU A 105 15.06 -15.58 16.85
CA LEU A 105 15.19 -16.88 17.51
C LEU A 105 16.03 -17.88 16.70
N GLU A 106 16.10 -17.68 15.38
CA GLU A 106 16.83 -18.57 14.46
C GLU A 106 18.30 -18.15 14.30
N ASP A 107 18.60 -16.85 14.39
CA ASP A 107 19.95 -16.30 14.26
C ASP A 107 20.19 -15.19 15.31
N PRO A 108 20.75 -15.53 16.49
CA PRO A 108 20.99 -14.58 17.57
C PRO A 108 21.89 -13.39 17.22
N GLU A 109 22.71 -13.51 16.18
CA GLU A 109 23.58 -12.42 15.69
C GLU A 109 22.81 -11.42 14.81
N ARG A 110 21.59 -11.75 14.39
CA ARG A 110 20.80 -10.94 13.45
C ARG A 110 19.44 -10.59 14.02
N HIS A 111 19.39 -9.47 14.73
CA HIS A 111 18.11 -8.91 15.17
C HIS A 111 17.20 -8.49 14.00
N VAL A 112 15.88 -8.57 14.20
CA VAL A 112 14.89 -8.26 13.15
C VAL A 112 14.23 -6.91 13.41
N LEU A 113 14.23 -6.05 12.40
CA LEU A 113 13.43 -4.83 12.38
C LEU A 113 11.98 -5.16 12.00
N VAL A 114 11.05 -4.73 12.86
CA VAL A 114 9.61 -4.83 12.68
C VAL A 114 9.03 -3.43 12.54
N ILE A 115 8.17 -3.27 11.55
CA ILE A 115 7.41 -2.04 11.32
C ILE A 115 5.94 -2.37 11.54
N GLU A 116 5.37 -1.83 12.61
CA GLU A 116 3.93 -1.91 12.87
C GLU A 116 3.27 -0.65 12.32
N VAL A 117 2.21 -0.81 11.53
CA VAL A 117 1.52 0.30 10.85
C VAL A 117 0.05 0.31 11.23
N THR A 118 -0.47 1.46 11.64
CA THR A 118 -1.90 1.67 11.92
C THR A 118 -2.55 2.42 10.76
N LEU A 119 -3.52 1.79 10.10
CA LEU A 119 -4.16 2.37 8.91
C LEU A 119 -5.40 3.18 9.29
N MET A 120 -5.25 4.50 9.40
CA MET A 120 -6.32 5.42 9.81
C MET A 120 -7.25 5.85 8.66
N PHE A 121 -6.79 5.78 7.40
CA PHE A 121 -7.48 6.40 6.26
C PHE A 121 -8.09 5.39 5.28
N MET A 122 -8.47 4.21 5.78
CA MET A 122 -9.14 3.22 4.96
C MET A 122 -10.54 3.69 4.48
N LYS A 123 -10.87 3.37 3.23
CA LYS A 123 -12.18 3.68 2.64
C LYS A 123 -13.32 3.12 3.52
N GLY A 124 -14.29 3.97 3.86
CA GLY A 124 -15.44 3.61 4.71
C GLY A 124 -15.13 3.48 6.21
N LYS A 125 -13.86 3.58 6.61
CA LYS A 125 -13.40 3.48 8.01
C LYS A 125 -12.39 4.58 8.37
N ARG A 126 -12.49 5.76 7.74
CA ARG A 126 -11.60 6.89 8.03
C ARG A 126 -11.67 7.28 9.50
N ASN A 127 -10.52 7.60 10.08
CA ASN A 127 -10.32 7.97 11.49
C ASN A 127 -10.76 6.90 12.49
N LYS A 128 -10.95 5.64 12.05
CA LYS A 128 -11.17 4.49 12.92
C LYS A 128 -9.88 3.68 12.93
N SER A 129 -9.19 3.65 14.06
CA SER A 129 -7.96 2.88 14.22
C SER A 129 -8.23 1.42 13.91
N GLN A 130 -7.63 0.93 12.83
CA GLN A 130 -7.53 -0.50 12.56
C GLN A 130 -6.04 -0.84 12.61
N PRO A 131 -5.58 -1.52 13.68
CA PRO A 131 -4.22 -2.05 13.68
C PRO A 131 -4.12 -3.04 12.52
N TYR A 132 -3.13 -2.87 11.66
CA TYR A 132 -2.78 -3.91 10.71
C TYR A 132 -2.12 -5.04 11.50
N ILE A 133 -2.78 -6.19 11.57
CA ILE A 133 -2.19 -7.39 12.16
C ILE A 133 -1.30 -8.00 11.07
N PRO A 134 0.02 -8.10 11.28
CA PRO A 134 0.90 -8.73 10.31
C PRO A 134 0.43 -10.16 10.08
N PHE A 135 0.27 -10.53 8.81
CA PHE A 135 0.20 -11.95 8.47
C PHE A 135 1.53 -12.60 8.88
N PRO A 136 1.55 -13.81 9.47
CA PRO A 136 2.78 -14.42 9.99
C PRO A 136 3.91 -14.55 8.96
N SER A 137 3.58 -14.59 7.67
CA SER A 137 4.52 -14.67 6.56
C SER A 137 5.01 -13.33 6.00
N LEU A 138 4.47 -12.20 6.47
CA LEU A 138 4.66 -10.88 5.88
C LEU A 138 5.26 -9.87 6.87
N LEU A 139 6.23 -10.34 7.65
CA LEU A 139 7.19 -9.43 8.25
C LEU A 139 7.88 -8.68 7.11
N MET A 140 7.94 -7.35 7.17
CA MET A 140 8.87 -6.55 6.38
C MET A 140 10.28 -6.93 6.85
N CYS A 141 10.73 -8.12 6.48
CA CYS A 141 12.09 -8.53 6.74
C CYS A 141 12.90 -7.64 5.81
N ALA A 142 13.67 -6.73 6.38
CA ALA A 142 14.73 -6.04 5.68
C ALA A 142 15.80 -7.08 5.30
N SER A 143 15.44 -8.06 4.45
CA SER A 143 16.37 -9.01 3.86
C SER A 143 17.08 -8.39 2.65
N LEU A 144 17.24 -7.06 2.65
CA LEU A 144 18.19 -6.36 1.80
C LEU A 144 19.60 -6.53 2.37
N GLY A 145 20.03 -7.78 2.63
CA GLY A 145 21.41 -8.28 2.73
C GLY A 145 22.46 -7.53 3.57
N TYR A 146 22.12 -6.40 4.19
CA TYR A 146 23.03 -5.48 4.82
C TYR A 146 22.46 -5.12 6.18
N ASP A 147 23.31 -5.36 7.17
CA ASP A 147 23.16 -5.05 8.57
C ASP A 147 23.12 -3.52 8.76
N ILE A 148 22.09 -2.84 8.23
CA ILE A 148 21.96 -1.37 8.25
C ILE A 148 21.88 -0.86 9.70
N PHE A 149 21.45 -1.73 10.62
CA PHE A 149 21.36 -1.42 12.04
C PHE A 149 21.90 -2.59 12.87
N ARG A 150 23.20 -2.56 13.21
CA ARG A 150 23.73 -3.33 14.34
C ARG A 150 23.19 -2.76 15.64
N ILE A 151 21.95 -3.12 15.96
CA ILE A 151 21.28 -2.69 17.18
C ILE A 151 20.98 -3.93 17.99
N ASP A 152 21.76 -4.07 19.07
CA ASP A 152 21.61 -5.17 19.99
C ASP A 152 20.41 -4.93 20.90
N VAL A 153 19.50 -5.90 20.94
CA VAL A 153 18.44 -5.91 21.95
C VAL A 153 19.05 -6.48 23.23
N PRO A 154 19.09 -5.73 24.34
CA PRO A 154 19.67 -6.24 25.58
C PRO A 154 19.01 -7.56 26.00
N PRO A 155 19.75 -8.54 26.57
CA PRO A 155 19.20 -9.86 26.89
C PRO A 155 18.00 -9.84 27.86
N CYS A 156 17.83 -8.78 28.64
CA CYS A 156 16.69 -8.59 29.54
C CYS A 156 15.44 -8.01 28.85
N CYS A 157 15.54 -7.63 27.58
CA CYS A 157 14.49 -6.98 26.81
C CYS A 157 14.02 -7.92 25.69
N ASN A 158 12.70 -8.08 25.57
CA ASN A 158 12.11 -8.82 24.46
C ASN A 158 12.08 -8.02 23.15
N SER A 159 12.24 -6.69 23.23
CA SER A 159 12.31 -5.81 22.06
C SER A 159 12.82 -4.41 22.42
N LEU A 160 13.35 -3.69 21.42
CA LEU A 160 13.67 -2.27 21.51
C LEU A 160 12.72 -1.49 20.59
N GLN A 161 11.91 -0.60 21.15
CA GLN A 161 11.00 0.26 20.38
C GLN A 161 11.57 1.67 20.23
N TRP A 162 11.62 2.19 19.00
CA TRP A 162 11.96 3.60 18.79
C TRP A 162 10.77 4.51 19.07
N ARG A 163 11.07 5.67 19.64
CA ARG A 163 10.11 6.75 19.84
C ARG A 163 10.44 7.90 18.90
N TRP A 164 9.48 8.29 18.09
CA TRP A 164 9.57 9.51 17.29
C TRP A 164 9.63 10.73 18.19
N ARG A 165 10.33 11.78 17.72
CA ARG A 165 10.24 13.10 18.36
C ARG A 165 8.80 13.61 18.27
N SER A 166 8.32 14.27 19.32
CA SER A 166 6.93 14.76 19.40
C SER A 166 6.53 15.64 18.21
N GLU A 167 7.47 16.45 17.71
CA GLU A 167 7.29 17.31 16.54
C GLU A 167 7.09 16.55 15.21
N LYS A 168 7.48 15.27 15.14
CA LYS A 168 7.34 14.45 13.92
C LYS A 168 5.99 13.74 13.84
N LEU A 169 5.27 13.60 14.96
CA LEU A 169 4.12 12.70 15.08
C LEU A 169 3.02 12.97 14.05
N ASN A 170 2.77 14.24 13.73
CA ASN A 170 1.69 14.66 12.83
C ASN A 170 2.14 14.91 11.39
N ILE A 171 3.40 14.58 11.07
CA ILE A 171 3.97 14.76 9.75
C ILE A 171 3.66 13.52 8.90
N PRO A 172 3.22 13.66 7.63
CA PRO A 172 3.06 12.53 6.73
C PRO A 172 4.38 11.77 6.53
N VAL A 173 4.33 10.45 6.42
CA VAL A 173 5.52 9.63 6.15
C VAL A 173 6.01 9.82 4.72
N PHE A 174 5.08 9.94 3.77
CA PHE A 174 5.36 10.16 2.35
C PHE A 174 5.04 11.59 1.99
N HIS A 175 6.00 12.28 1.40
CA HIS A 175 5.97 13.72 1.22
C HIS A 175 5.80 14.11 -0.24
N HIS A 176 4.99 15.13 -0.49
CA HIS A 176 4.98 15.83 -1.76
C HIS A 176 6.21 16.72 -1.90
N THR A 177 6.51 17.10 -3.14
CA THR A 177 7.55 18.07 -3.46
C THR A 177 6.95 19.33 -4.05
N TYR A 178 7.59 20.46 -3.80
CA TYR A 178 7.19 21.75 -4.34
C TYR A 178 8.39 22.45 -4.99
N HIS A 179 8.12 23.26 -6.01
CA HIS A 179 9.14 24.05 -6.68
C HIS A 179 9.42 25.34 -5.90
N THR A 180 10.70 25.62 -5.67
CA THR A 180 11.18 26.95 -5.27
C THR A 180 11.82 27.65 -6.46
N ALA A 181 12.16 28.93 -6.33
CA ALA A 181 12.80 29.71 -7.40
C ALA A 181 14.11 29.09 -7.94
N HIS A 182 14.76 28.20 -7.18
CA HIS A 182 16.06 27.63 -7.54
C HIS A 182 16.11 26.10 -7.58
N ARG A 183 15.23 25.41 -6.83
CA ARG A 183 15.23 23.94 -6.75
C ARG A 183 13.89 23.37 -6.32
N VAL A 184 13.66 22.11 -6.61
CA VAL A 184 12.59 21.33 -5.98
C VAL A 184 12.96 21.04 -4.53
N ARG A 185 11.99 21.08 -3.61
CA ARG A 185 12.17 20.70 -2.21
C ARG A 185 11.06 19.76 -1.77
N THR A 186 11.36 18.93 -0.77
CA THR A 186 10.35 18.13 -0.08
C THR A 186 9.53 19.01 0.85
N SER A 187 8.20 18.90 0.77
CA SER A 187 7.28 19.63 1.64
C SER A 187 7.40 19.13 3.08
N PRO A 188 7.45 20.00 4.10
CA PRO A 188 7.56 19.57 5.49
C PRO A 188 6.30 18.88 6.01
N ASP A 189 5.13 19.15 5.42
CA ASP A 189 3.81 18.80 5.95
C ASP A 189 2.81 18.32 4.89
N CYS A 190 3.09 18.48 3.59
CA CYS A 190 2.21 17.97 2.54
C CYS A 190 2.49 16.49 2.25
N ALA A 191 1.43 15.68 2.36
CA ALA A 191 1.41 14.27 1.99
C ALA A 191 1.57 14.09 0.48
N LEU A 192 2.19 12.98 0.08
CA LEU A 192 2.30 12.60 -1.32
C LEU A 192 0.89 12.37 -1.93
N PRO A 193 0.53 13.03 -3.04
CA PRO A 193 -0.74 12.78 -3.73
C PRO A 193 -0.72 11.45 -4.48
N TYR A 194 -1.85 10.75 -4.51
CA TYR A 194 -2.02 9.51 -5.27
C TYR A 194 -1.59 9.64 -6.74
N ASP A 195 -1.92 10.76 -7.39
CA ASP A 195 -1.61 10.99 -8.79
C ASP A 195 -0.09 11.03 -9.04
N ALA A 196 0.70 11.58 -8.11
CA ALA A 196 2.15 11.62 -8.21
C ALA A 196 2.74 10.20 -8.15
N PHE A 197 2.23 9.35 -7.25
CA PHE A 197 2.63 7.95 -7.20
C PHE A 197 2.20 7.17 -8.44
N ASN A 198 1.00 7.44 -8.95
CA ASN A 198 0.49 6.81 -10.15
C ASN A 198 1.28 7.21 -11.40
N GLN A 199 1.68 8.47 -11.52
CA GLN A 199 2.51 8.97 -12.61
C GLN A 199 3.90 8.30 -12.59
N TYR A 200 4.48 8.10 -11.40
CA TYR A 200 5.75 7.43 -11.25
C TYR A 200 5.74 5.98 -11.74
N LEU A 201 4.65 5.26 -11.46
CA LEU A 201 4.56 3.83 -11.78
C LEU A 201 4.22 3.53 -13.24
N GLN A 202 3.87 4.52 -14.07
CA GLN A 202 3.42 4.26 -15.43
C GLN A 202 4.45 3.45 -16.24
N PRO A 203 4.03 2.43 -17.02
CA PRO A 203 2.64 2.09 -17.37
C PRO A 203 1.87 1.26 -16.32
N LEU A 204 2.51 0.86 -15.21
CA LEU A 204 1.82 0.20 -14.10
C LEU A 204 0.94 1.19 -13.33
N ILE A 205 -0.02 0.66 -12.59
CA ILE A 205 -0.81 1.43 -11.63
C ILE A 205 -0.55 0.92 -10.21
N PRO A 206 -0.63 1.77 -9.18
CA PRO A 206 -0.48 1.36 -7.78
C PRO A 206 -1.33 0.14 -7.39
N TYR A 207 -2.50 -0.03 -8.02
CA TYR A 207 -3.40 -1.14 -7.77
C TYR A 207 -2.86 -2.50 -8.26
N CYS A 208 -1.88 -2.51 -9.19
CA CYS A 208 -1.20 -3.74 -9.61
C CYS A 208 -0.47 -4.40 -8.44
N ILE A 209 0.19 -3.61 -7.59
CA ILE A 209 0.92 -4.09 -6.41
C ILE A 209 -0.05 -4.75 -5.42
N ARG A 210 -1.19 -4.10 -5.16
CA ARG A 210 -2.24 -4.68 -4.31
C ARG A 210 -2.81 -5.98 -4.90
N ARG A 211 -2.95 -6.08 -6.22
CA ARG A 211 -3.38 -7.32 -6.89
C ARG A 211 -2.34 -8.43 -6.79
N ALA A 212 -1.05 -8.08 -6.88
CA ALA A 212 0.04 -9.02 -6.68
C ALA A 212 -0.07 -9.72 -5.33
N THR A 213 -0.18 -8.94 -4.25
CA THR A 213 -0.32 -9.53 -2.90
C THR A 213 -1.61 -10.32 -2.77
N ALA A 214 -2.71 -9.82 -3.31
CA ALA A 214 -3.99 -10.51 -3.26
C ALA A 214 -3.92 -11.90 -3.91
N ASN A 215 -3.25 -12.02 -5.06
CA ASN A 215 -3.05 -13.29 -5.75
C ASN A 215 -2.08 -14.20 -5.01
N ALA A 216 -0.99 -13.67 -4.44
CA ALA A 216 -0.03 -14.45 -3.67
C ALA A 216 -0.62 -15.01 -2.37
N VAL A 217 -1.49 -14.24 -1.71
CA VAL A 217 -2.17 -14.65 -0.47
C VAL A 217 -3.29 -15.66 -0.76
N ASP A 218 -3.99 -15.52 -1.89
CA ASP A 218 -5.09 -16.40 -2.31
C ASP A 218 -4.71 -17.89 -2.34
N ASP A 219 -3.47 -18.19 -2.71
CA ASP A 219 -2.99 -19.58 -2.82
C ASP A 219 -2.62 -20.19 -1.45
N VAL A 220 -2.53 -19.38 -0.39
CA VAL A 220 -1.99 -19.77 0.92
C VAL A 220 -3.04 -19.73 2.03
N VAL A 221 -4.11 -18.94 1.88
CA VAL A 221 -5.05 -18.65 2.98
C VAL A 221 -6.50 -18.90 2.58
N LEU A 222 -7.37 -19.07 3.58
CA LEU A 222 -8.81 -19.22 3.34
C LEU A 222 -9.41 -17.91 2.81
N ALA A 223 -10.47 -18.02 1.99
CA ALA A 223 -11.13 -16.85 1.38
C ALA A 223 -11.56 -15.77 2.40
N ALA A 224 -11.95 -16.18 3.61
CA ALA A 224 -12.32 -15.26 4.70
C ALA A 224 -11.11 -14.45 5.21
N GLU A 225 -9.96 -15.11 5.41
CA GLU A 225 -8.71 -14.48 5.84
C GLU A 225 -8.17 -13.55 4.75
N ARG A 226 -8.22 -13.98 3.49
CA ARG A 226 -7.88 -13.15 2.33
C ARG A 226 -8.73 -11.88 2.27
N ASN A 227 -10.04 -11.99 2.51
CA ASN A 227 -10.94 -10.83 2.51
C ASN A 227 -10.63 -9.87 3.66
N GLN A 228 -10.24 -10.40 4.84
CA GLN A 228 -9.79 -9.58 5.96
C GLN A 228 -8.51 -8.82 5.62
N VAL A 229 -7.50 -9.49 5.04
CA VAL A 229 -6.24 -8.87 4.57
C VAL A 229 -6.50 -7.77 3.55
N LEU A 230 -7.38 -8.04 2.58
CA LEU A 230 -7.71 -7.08 1.54
C LEU A 230 -8.67 -5.98 2.01
N GLY A 231 -9.28 -6.11 3.19
CA GLY A 231 -10.34 -5.20 3.65
C GLY A 231 -11.56 -5.21 2.71
N HIS A 232 -11.89 -6.37 2.15
CA HIS A 232 -13.09 -6.56 1.33
C HIS A 232 -14.31 -6.82 2.22
N SER A 233 -15.39 -6.09 1.98
CA SER A 233 -16.66 -6.27 2.69
C SER A 233 -17.49 -7.44 2.15
N GLN A 234 -17.24 -7.85 0.91
CA GLN A 234 -17.93 -8.94 0.22
C GLN A 234 -16.93 -9.85 -0.49
N THR A 235 -17.22 -11.15 -0.53
CA THR A 235 -16.33 -12.18 -1.10
C THR A 235 -16.25 -12.12 -2.62
N ASP A 236 -17.36 -11.74 -3.28
CA ASP A 236 -17.49 -11.62 -4.74
C ASP A 236 -16.57 -10.53 -5.35
N ILE A 237 -16.16 -9.54 -4.55
CA ILE A 237 -15.21 -8.50 -4.94
C ILE A 237 -13.90 -9.14 -5.42
N PHE A 238 -13.44 -10.18 -4.73
CA PHE A 238 -12.22 -10.86 -5.12
C PHE A 238 -12.40 -11.60 -6.46
N GLU A 239 -13.49 -12.35 -6.62
CA GLU A 239 -13.75 -13.10 -7.83
C GLU A 239 -13.83 -12.20 -9.06
N ARG A 240 -14.59 -11.10 -8.97
CA ARG A 240 -14.78 -10.14 -10.07
C ARG A 240 -13.54 -9.33 -10.41
N SER A 241 -12.72 -8.99 -9.40
CA SER A 241 -11.60 -8.06 -9.58
C SER A 241 -10.22 -8.72 -9.63
N TYR A 242 -10.11 -10.02 -9.35
CA TYR A 242 -8.84 -10.74 -9.24
C TYR A 242 -8.88 -12.11 -9.94
N LEU A 243 -9.91 -12.95 -9.74
CA LEU A 243 -9.97 -14.28 -10.38
C LEU A 243 -10.33 -14.27 -11.87
N LEU A 244 -11.23 -13.37 -12.30
CA LEU A 244 -11.54 -13.20 -13.73
C LEU A 244 -10.34 -12.75 -14.59
N GLN A 245 -9.19 -12.49 -13.97
CA GLN A 245 -7.92 -12.14 -14.63
C GLN A 245 -6.88 -13.27 -14.64
N LYS A 246 -7.01 -14.33 -13.82
CA LYS A 246 -6.03 -15.44 -13.76
C LYS A 246 -6.06 -16.35 -15.02
N GLY A 247 -7.04 -16.18 -15.92
CA GLY A 247 -7.31 -17.12 -17.03
C GLY A 247 -7.33 -16.52 -18.44
N LYS A 248 -6.63 -15.40 -18.70
CA LYS A 248 -6.43 -14.84 -20.04
C LYS A 248 -4.98 -14.52 -20.29
#